data_AF-A0A4Y9MBG0-F1
#
_entry.id   AF-A0A4Y9MBG0-F1
#
_cell.length_a   1.000
_cell.length_b   1.000
_cell.length_c   1.000
_cell.angle_alpha   90.00
_cell.angle_beta   90.00
_cell.angle_gamma   90.00
#
_symmetry.space_group_name_H-M   'P 1'
#
loop_
_entity.id
_entity.type
_entity.pdbx_description
1 polymer ?
#
loop_
_entity_poly.entity_id
_entity_poly.type
_entity_poly.pdbx_seq_one_letter_code
_entity_poly.pdbx_strand_id
1 'polypeptide(L)'
;MTLADLVADELGGLPEPDRTARRSARGPSGAPADDDPVDARIAALERTVAQLEHALAARVSTERAIGVLAERNGSSPRAAFEEMRRQARSEGRPVVDLAREVLDGLAADPAPGAVTVAPAVGPATAPLPRVQPAPPAAVVADGRS
;
A
#
# COMPACT_ATOMS: atom_id res chain seq x y z
N MET A 1 -59.52 -6.64 37.01
CA MET A 1 -59.35 -5.23 36.65
C MET A 1 -58.01 -4.79 37.19
N THR A 2 -57.05 -4.55 36.30
CA THR A 2 -55.68 -4.20 36.70
C THR A 2 -55.53 -2.69 36.78
N LEU A 3 -54.57 -2.20 37.56
CA LEU A 3 -54.28 -0.76 37.69
C LEU A 3 -53.95 -0.12 36.32
N ALA A 4 -53.43 -0.92 35.37
CA ALA A 4 -53.16 -0.49 34.00
C ALA A 4 -54.44 -0.17 33.20
N ASP A 5 -55.55 -0.87 33.48
CA ASP A 5 -56.83 -0.63 32.79
C ASP A 5 -57.50 0.67 33.23
N LEU A 6 -57.39 1.04 34.52
CA LEU A 6 -57.96 2.28 35.07
C LEU A 6 -57.21 3.54 34.56
N VAL A 7 -55.89 3.44 34.42
CA VAL A 7 -55.06 4.54 33.89
C VAL A 7 -55.32 4.78 32.39
N ALA A 8 -55.62 3.71 31.63
CA ALA A 8 -55.95 3.82 30.22
C ALA A 8 -57.32 4.49 29.97
N ASP A 9 -58.28 4.30 30.89
CA ASP A 9 -59.62 4.88 30.81
C ASP A 9 -59.64 6.36 31.24
N GLU A 10 -58.87 6.73 32.28
CA GLU A 10 -58.79 8.10 32.79
C GLU A 10 -58.01 9.07 31.87
N LEU A 11 -57.14 8.54 31.02
CA LEU A 11 -56.40 9.32 30.00
C LEU A 11 -57.07 9.35 28.62
N GLY A 12 -58.25 8.75 28.47
CA GLY A 12 -59.01 8.79 27.22
C GLY A 12 -58.22 8.28 26.02
N GLY A 13 -58.15 6.94 25.88
CA GLY A 13 -57.79 6.26 24.63
C GLY A 13 -56.68 6.93 23.81
N LEU A 14 -55.43 6.85 24.27
CA LEU A 14 -54.29 7.34 23.49
C LEU A 14 -54.28 6.61 22.12
N PRO A 15 -54.36 7.32 20.98
CA PRO A 15 -54.28 6.68 19.68
C PRO A 15 -52.91 6.02 19.56
N GLU A 16 -52.92 4.72 19.28
CA GLU A 16 -51.72 3.93 18.95
C GLU A 16 -50.79 4.77 18.07
N PRO A 17 -49.53 5.01 18.48
CA PRO A 17 -48.64 5.88 17.74
C PRO A 17 -48.48 5.33 16.33
N ASP A 18 -48.92 6.15 15.37
CA ASP A 18 -48.88 5.84 13.95
C ASP A 18 -47.45 5.42 13.55
N ARG A 19 -47.31 4.62 12.50
CA ARG A 19 -46.02 4.14 11.98
C ARG A 19 -45.01 5.29 11.81
N THR A 20 -45.51 6.47 11.48
CA THR A 20 -44.75 7.72 11.36
C THR A 20 -44.16 8.18 12.69
N ALA A 21 -44.92 8.16 13.78
CA ALA A 21 -44.44 8.51 15.13
C ALA A 21 -43.40 7.49 15.65
N ARG A 22 -43.62 6.20 15.40
CA ARG A 22 -42.64 5.15 15.71
C ARG A 22 -41.36 5.28 14.89
N ARG A 23 -41.45 5.74 13.64
CA ARG A 23 -40.28 6.04 12.80
C ARG A 23 -39.50 7.24 13.34
N SER A 24 -40.18 8.30 13.78
CA SER A 24 -39.51 9.48 14.34
C SER A 24 -38.85 9.24 15.70
N ALA A 25 -39.42 8.36 16.53
CA ALA A 25 -38.82 7.98 17.83
C ALA A 25 -37.54 7.13 17.69
N ARG A 26 -37.26 6.55 16.51
CA ARG A 26 -36.05 5.77 16.25
C ARG A 26 -34.78 6.64 16.10
N GLY A 27 -34.90 7.96 16.21
CA GLY A 27 -33.84 8.91 15.85
C GLY A 27 -33.55 8.87 14.34
N PRO A 28 -32.71 9.78 13.82
CA PRO A 28 -32.22 9.64 12.46
C PRO A 28 -31.53 8.27 12.36
N SER A 29 -32.18 7.30 11.72
CA SER A 29 -31.52 6.06 11.29
C SER A 29 -30.39 6.52 10.39
N GLY A 30 -29.14 6.43 10.89
CA GLY A 30 -27.94 7.04 10.33
C GLY A 30 -28.08 7.27 8.83
N ALA A 31 -28.32 8.53 8.46
CA ALA A 31 -28.04 8.96 7.10
C ALA A 31 -26.60 8.51 6.80
N PRO A 32 -26.28 8.08 5.56
CA PRO A 32 -24.88 7.85 5.22
C PRO A 32 -24.12 9.09 5.70
N ALA A 33 -23.12 8.88 6.55
CA ALA A 33 -22.27 9.98 6.96
C ALA A 33 -21.89 10.71 5.68
N ASP A 34 -22.12 12.02 5.61
CA ASP A 34 -21.50 12.84 4.59
C ASP A 34 -19.99 12.72 4.86
N ASP A 35 -19.38 11.64 4.37
CA ASP A 35 -17.94 11.45 4.41
C ASP A 35 -17.38 12.70 3.74
N ASP A 36 -16.54 13.44 4.46
CA ASP A 36 -15.91 14.63 3.90
C ASP A 36 -15.31 14.24 2.55
N PRO A 37 -15.61 14.94 1.44
CA PRO A 37 -15.03 14.61 0.14
C PRO A 37 -13.49 14.54 0.19
N VAL A 38 -12.85 15.24 1.13
CA VAL A 38 -11.42 15.13 1.42
C VAL A 38 -11.08 13.77 2.02
N ASP A 39 -11.80 13.30 3.04
CA ASP A 39 -11.58 12.00 3.68
C ASP A 39 -11.80 10.84 2.69
N ALA A 40 -12.86 10.91 1.89
CA ALA A 40 -13.12 9.93 0.83
C ALA A 40 -11.98 9.89 -0.21
N ARG A 41 -11.39 11.06 -0.52
CA ARG A 41 -10.24 11.16 -1.42
C ARG A 41 -8.97 10.58 -0.80
N ILE A 42 -8.72 10.86 0.48
CA ILE A 42 -7.59 10.30 1.23
C ILE A 42 -7.68 8.77 1.26
N ALA A 43 -8.84 8.22 1.63
CA ALA A 43 -9.05 6.77 1.66
C ALA A 43 -8.89 6.10 0.28
N ALA A 44 -9.23 6.79 -0.81
CA ALA A 44 -8.97 6.30 -2.17
C ALA A 44 -7.47 6.31 -2.53
N LEU A 45 -6.75 7.35 -2.12
CA LEU A 45 -5.30 7.44 -2.33
C LEU A 45 -4.55 6.38 -1.51
N GLU A 46 -4.89 6.19 -0.25
CA GLU A 46 -4.30 5.16 0.61
C GLU A 46 -4.49 3.75 0.04
N ARG A 47 -5.69 3.44 -0.45
CA ARG A 47 -5.94 2.16 -1.16
C ARG A 47 -5.06 2.01 -2.39
N THR A 48 -4.86 3.09 -3.16
CA THR A 48 -4.03 3.07 -4.37
C THR A 48 -2.56 2.86 -4.01
N VAL A 49 -2.07 3.55 -2.99
CA VAL A 49 -0.70 3.37 -2.47
C VAL A 49 -0.48 1.95 -2.01
N ALA A 50 -1.38 1.38 -1.19
CA ALA A 50 -1.27 0.00 -0.73
C ALA A 50 -1.25 -1.02 -1.89
N GLN A 51 -2.05 -0.80 -2.94
CA GLN A 51 -2.03 -1.63 -4.15
C GLN A 51 -0.70 -1.52 -4.91
N LEU A 52 -0.16 -0.32 -5.03
CA LEU A 52 1.12 -0.09 -5.70
C LEU A 52 2.27 -0.71 -4.90
N GLU A 53 2.31 -0.52 -3.59
CA GLU A 53 3.30 -1.14 -2.71
C GLU A 53 3.27 -2.66 -2.84
N HIS A 54 2.07 -3.26 -2.81
CA HIS A 54 1.91 -4.70 -3.00
C HIS A 54 2.42 -5.16 -4.37
N ALA A 55 2.03 -4.47 -5.45
CA ALA A 55 2.45 -4.81 -6.81
C ALA A 55 3.97 -4.66 -7.02
N LEU A 56 4.57 -3.61 -6.46
CA LEU A 56 6.01 -3.37 -6.53
C LEU A 56 6.78 -4.42 -5.72
N ALA A 57 6.33 -4.75 -4.51
CA ALA A 57 6.94 -5.80 -3.70
C ALA A 57 6.91 -7.16 -4.43
N ALA A 58 5.78 -7.50 -5.07
CA ALA A 58 5.66 -8.70 -5.88
C ALA A 58 6.65 -8.71 -7.05
N ARG A 59 6.75 -7.60 -7.80
CA ARG A 59 7.66 -7.48 -8.93
C ARG A 59 9.13 -7.61 -8.51
N VAL A 60 9.54 -6.89 -7.47
CA VAL A 60 10.92 -6.94 -6.95
C VAL A 60 11.27 -8.37 -6.51
N SER A 61 10.36 -9.06 -5.82
CA SER A 61 10.57 -10.45 -5.41
C SER A 61 10.76 -11.36 -6.62
N THR A 62 9.92 -11.24 -7.64
CA THR A 62 10.03 -12.05 -8.87
C THR A 62 11.33 -11.76 -9.62
N GLU A 63 11.72 -10.50 -9.81
CA GLU A 63 12.97 -10.14 -10.50
C GLU A 63 14.21 -10.68 -9.76
N ARG A 64 14.23 -10.58 -8.43
CA ARG A 64 15.33 -11.14 -7.61
C ARG A 64 15.40 -12.67 -7.73
N ALA A 65 14.26 -13.36 -7.65
CA ALA A 65 14.21 -14.81 -7.81
C ALA A 65 14.65 -15.25 -9.21
N ILE A 66 14.28 -14.52 -10.27
CA ILE A 66 14.78 -14.77 -11.63
C ILE A 66 16.30 -14.70 -11.65
N GLY A 67 16.90 -13.67 -11.04
CA GLY A 67 18.36 -13.51 -10.96
C GLY A 67 19.04 -14.69 -10.27
N VAL A 68 18.50 -15.11 -9.12
CA VAL A 68 19.02 -16.27 -8.35
C VAL A 68 18.94 -17.56 -9.17
N LEU A 69 17.80 -17.85 -9.80
CA LEU A 69 17.64 -19.07 -10.61
C LEU A 69 18.49 -19.05 -11.89
N ALA A 70 18.64 -17.87 -12.51
CA ALA A 70 19.48 -17.71 -13.69
C ALA A 70 20.94 -18.06 -13.38
N GLU A 71 21.45 -17.55 -12.26
CA GLU A 71 22.81 -17.83 -11.78
C GLU A 71 22.97 -19.31 -11.40
N ARG A 72 22.11 -19.85 -10.52
CA ARG A 72 22.18 -21.24 -10.04
C ARG A 72 22.09 -22.28 -11.16
N ASN A 73 21.29 -22.01 -12.18
CA ASN A 73 21.05 -22.95 -13.28
C ASN A 73 21.92 -22.67 -14.51
N GLY A 74 22.82 -21.67 -14.47
CA GLY A 74 23.62 -21.26 -15.63
C GLY A 74 22.77 -20.88 -16.85
N SER A 75 21.60 -20.28 -16.62
CA SER A 75 20.61 -20.01 -17.66
C SER A 75 20.38 -18.52 -17.86
N SER A 76 19.78 -18.14 -18.99
CA SER A 76 19.41 -16.73 -19.20
C SER A 76 18.25 -16.31 -18.27
N PRO A 77 18.15 -15.03 -17.86
CA PRO A 77 17.02 -14.54 -17.07
C PRO A 77 15.65 -14.84 -17.71
N ARG A 78 15.57 -14.78 -19.05
CA ARG A 78 14.36 -15.14 -19.79
C ARG A 78 14.00 -16.62 -19.61
N ALA A 79 14.98 -17.52 -19.73
CA ALA A 79 14.76 -18.95 -19.55
C ALA A 79 14.33 -19.28 -18.11
N ALA A 80 14.99 -18.68 -17.11
CA ALA A 80 14.64 -18.83 -15.70
C ALA A 80 13.21 -18.35 -15.40
N PHE A 81 12.80 -17.20 -15.94
CA PHE A 81 11.43 -16.71 -15.79
C PHE A 81 10.40 -17.66 -16.43
N GLU A 82 10.67 -18.15 -17.65
CA GLU A 82 9.75 -19.07 -18.32
C GLU A 82 9.62 -20.40 -17.56
N GLU A 83 10.69 -20.92 -16.97
CA GLU A 83 10.63 -22.10 -16.11
C GLU A 83 9.80 -21.86 -14.85
N MET A 84 10.09 -20.77 -14.12
CA MET A 84 9.31 -20.39 -12.94
C MET A 84 7.82 -20.22 -13.26
N ARG A 85 7.50 -19.64 -14.43
CA ARG A 85 6.12 -19.45 -14.89
C ARG A 85 5.46 -20.76 -15.34
N ARG A 86 6.22 -21.73 -15.85
CA ARG A 86 5.72 -23.08 -16.13
C ARG A 86 5.35 -23.79 -14.82
N GLN A 87 6.26 -23.77 -13.85
CA GLN A 87 6.05 -24.38 -12.54
C GLN A 87 4.84 -23.77 -11.81
N ALA A 88 4.74 -22.44 -11.76
CA ALA A 88 3.60 -21.75 -11.15
C ALA A 88 2.25 -22.21 -11.73
N ARG A 89 2.20 -22.38 -13.05
CA ARG A 89 1.00 -22.84 -13.74
C ARG A 89 0.69 -24.30 -13.47
N SER A 90 1.69 -25.19 -13.47
CA SER A 90 1.46 -26.60 -13.15
C SER A 90 0.99 -26.81 -11.72
N GLU A 91 1.39 -25.95 -10.79
CA GLU A 91 0.97 -25.99 -9.39
C GLU A 91 -0.32 -25.21 -9.12
N GLY A 92 -0.82 -24.42 -10.09
CA GLY A 92 -2.01 -23.59 -9.93
C GLY A 92 -1.82 -22.44 -8.92
N ARG A 93 -0.59 -21.94 -8.76
CA ARG A 93 -0.22 -20.93 -7.77
C ARG A 93 0.37 -19.67 -8.41
N PRO A 94 0.31 -18.52 -7.73
CA PRO A 94 0.96 -17.29 -8.19
C PRO A 94 2.49 -17.42 -8.31
N VAL A 95 3.07 -16.86 -9.38
CA VAL A 95 4.54 -16.80 -9.60
C VAL A 95 5.26 -16.12 -8.44
N VAL A 96 4.64 -15.13 -7.80
CA VAL A 96 5.22 -14.41 -6.66
C VAL A 96 5.44 -15.32 -5.45
N ASP A 97 4.63 -16.35 -5.27
CA ASP A 97 4.78 -17.26 -4.13
C ASP A 97 6.00 -18.18 -4.33
N LEU A 98 6.16 -18.74 -5.53
CA LEU A 98 7.39 -19.46 -5.90
C LEU A 98 8.63 -18.56 -5.80
N ALA A 99 8.52 -17.30 -6.21
CA ALA A 99 9.63 -16.35 -6.07
C ALA A 99 10.04 -16.15 -4.60
N ARG A 100 9.08 -16.11 -3.66
CA ARG A 100 9.38 -16.04 -2.23
C ARG A 100 10.05 -17.33 -1.75
N GLU A 101 9.53 -18.49 -2.11
CA GLU A 101 10.11 -19.79 -1.74
C GLU A 101 11.57 -19.93 -2.20
N VAL A 102 11.89 -19.46 -3.41
CA VAL A 102 13.28 -19.43 -3.91
C VAL A 102 14.18 -18.54 -3.06
N LEU A 103 13.70 -17.36 -2.67
CA LEU A 103 14.47 -16.40 -1.86
C LEU A 103 14.62 -16.87 -0.41
N ASP A 104 13.59 -17.49 0.16
CA ASP A 104 13.63 -18.07 1.50
C ASP A 104 14.61 -19.25 1.56
N GLY A 105 14.62 -20.10 0.52
CA GLY A 105 15.59 -21.19 0.39
C GLY A 105 17.04 -20.70 0.24
N LEU A 106 17.27 -19.51 -0.33
CA LEU A 106 18.59 -18.89 -0.38
C LEU A 106 19.05 -18.39 1.00
N ALA A 107 18.14 -17.87 1.82
CA ALA A 107 18.46 -17.42 3.17
C ALA A 107 18.75 -18.59 4.14
N ALA A 108 18.15 -19.76 3.89
CA ALA A 108 18.30 -20.96 4.68
C ALA A 108 19.55 -21.81 4.34
N ASP A 109 20.17 -21.58 3.17
CA ASP A 109 21.38 -22.28 2.74
C ASP A 109 22.62 -21.46 3.13
N PRO A 110 23.29 -21.74 4.27
CA PRO A 110 24.54 -21.08 4.59
C PRO A 110 25.58 -21.54 3.57
N ALA A 111 25.95 -20.65 2.65
CA ALA A 111 26.96 -20.92 1.64
C ALA A 111 28.20 -21.60 2.26
N PRO A 112 28.63 -22.79 1.79
CA PRO A 112 29.93 -23.32 2.15
C PRO A 112 31.01 -22.42 1.53
N GLY A 113 31.50 -21.50 2.35
CA GLY A 113 32.48 -20.49 1.94
C GLY A 113 31.88 -19.08 1.98
N ALA A 114 31.54 -18.62 3.19
CA ALA A 114 31.52 -17.19 3.45
C ALA A 114 32.92 -16.64 3.20
N VAL A 115 33.20 -16.25 1.96
CA VAL A 115 34.26 -15.29 1.69
C VAL A 115 33.76 -14.02 2.35
N THR A 116 34.23 -13.80 3.57
CA THR A 116 34.06 -12.55 4.30
C THR A 116 34.76 -11.49 3.44
N VAL A 117 34.03 -10.87 2.52
CA VAL A 117 34.48 -9.64 1.89
C VAL A 117 34.37 -8.61 3.01
N ALA A 118 35.48 -8.44 3.73
CA ALA A 118 35.69 -7.27 4.57
C ALA A 118 35.25 -6.03 3.78
N PRO A 119 34.64 -5.01 4.41
CA PRO A 119 34.23 -3.82 3.68
C PRO A 119 35.49 -3.20 3.09
N ALA A 120 35.70 -3.41 1.79
CA ALA A 120 36.68 -2.68 1.03
C ALA A 120 36.17 -1.24 1.06
N VAL A 121 36.76 -0.44 1.93
CA VAL A 121 36.74 1.01 1.85
C VAL A 121 37.33 1.34 0.48
N GLY A 122 36.46 1.40 -0.54
CA GLY A 122 36.83 1.90 -1.85
C GLY A 122 37.28 3.35 -1.70
N PRO A 123 38.21 3.83 -2.54
CA PRO A 123 38.59 5.24 -2.51
C PRO A 123 37.34 6.07 -2.77
N ALA A 124 37.07 7.01 -1.86
CA ALA A 124 36.04 8.02 -2.00
C ALA A 124 36.08 8.59 -3.43
N THR A 125 35.02 8.37 -4.19
CA THR A 125 34.77 9.12 -5.43
C THR A 125 34.66 10.58 -5.03
N ALA A 126 35.69 11.36 -5.37
CA ALA A 126 35.68 12.80 -5.18
C ALA A 126 34.44 13.40 -5.87
N PRO A 127 33.66 14.26 -5.20
CA PRO A 127 32.52 14.89 -5.83
C PRO A 127 33.01 15.83 -6.94
N LEU A 128 32.39 15.72 -8.13
CA LEU A 128 32.62 16.66 -9.22
C LEU A 128 32.42 18.10 -8.72
N PRO A 129 33.25 19.07 -9.16
CA PRO A 129 33.08 20.45 -8.77
C PRO A 129 31.72 20.97 -9.24
N ARG A 130 30.86 21.32 -8.28
CA ARG A 130 29.56 21.94 -8.52
C ARG A 130 29.80 23.33 -9.11
N VAL A 131 29.57 23.49 -10.41
CA VAL A 131 29.57 24.81 -11.06
C VAL A 131 28.39 25.59 -10.49
N GLN A 132 28.68 26.61 -9.67
CA GLN A 132 27.67 27.54 -9.19
C GLN A 132 27.26 28.46 -10.34
N PRO A 133 25.96 28.66 -10.61
CA PRO A 133 25.53 29.71 -11.52
C PRO A 133 25.90 31.08 -10.93
N ALA A 134 26.52 31.93 -11.76
CA ALA A 134 26.92 33.28 -11.38
C ALA A 134 25.69 34.14 -11.00
N PRO A 135 25.80 35.03 -9.98
CA PRO A 135 24.72 35.95 -9.65
C PRO A 135 24.50 36.95 -10.79
N PRO A 136 23.26 37.42 -11.03
CA PRO A 136 23.00 38.46 -12.01
C PRO A 136 23.70 39.75 -11.57
N ALA A 137 24.44 40.37 -12.50
CA ALA A 137 25.08 41.65 -12.28
C ALA A 137 24.02 42.70 -11.90
N ALA A 138 24.20 43.33 -10.74
CA ALA A 138 23.38 44.44 -10.31
C ALA A 138 23.53 45.58 -11.31
N VAL A 139 22.45 45.87 -12.04
CA VAL A 139 22.35 47.05 -12.90
C VAL A 139 22.28 48.25 -11.97
N VAL A 140 23.40 48.97 -11.83
CA VAL A 140 23.45 50.25 -11.14
C VAL A 140 22.70 51.25 -12.00
N ALA A 141 21.50 51.63 -11.57
CA ALA A 141 20.76 52.75 -12.12
C ALA A 141 21.49 54.04 -11.70
N ASP A 142 22.30 54.58 -12.62
CA ASP A 142 22.94 55.88 -12.44
C ASP A 142 21.85 56.96 -12.57
N GLY A 143 21.41 57.48 -11.42
CA GLY A 143 20.53 58.63 -11.33
C GLY A 143 21.33 59.89 -11.62
N ARG A 144 21.16 60.45 -12.82
CA ARG A 144 21.56 61.82 -13.12
C ARG A 144 20.36 62.76 -13.03
N SER A 145 20.58 63.82 -12.25
CA SER A 145 19.79 65.05 -12.15
C SER A 145 19.64 65.78 -13.48
#